data_AF-A0A7Y4UEK7-F1
#
_entry.id   AF-A0A7Y4UEK7-F1
#
_cell.length_a   1.000
_cell.length_b   1.000
_cell.length_c   1.000
_cell.angle_alpha   90.00
_cell.angle_beta   90.00
_cell.angle_gamma   90.00
#
_symmetry.space_group_name_H-M   'P 1'
#
loop_
_entity.id
_entity.type
_entity.pdbx_description
1 polymer ?
#
loop_
_entity_poly.entity_id
_entity_poly.type
_entity_poly.pdbx_seq_one_letter_code
_entity_poly.pdbx_strand_id
1 'polypeptide(L)'
;AKAHFADAETMKLLPAHAKLAAYFNLDNGTGRVRGIWSQGNLAAMKVFERWFEPLRDLGVTLVSPRSVSQTDHVSFDAVGLPGFQFIQERLEYNSRTHHSNMDVFDHVQRDDMIQVATTAAVMAYQAAMSNEKLPRKALPAARKRSGEEGN
;
A
#
# COMPACT_ATOMS: atom_id res chain seq x y z
N ALA A 1 -0.63 8.27 10.51
CA ALA A 1 -0.95 9.46 9.69
C ALA A 1 -1.39 10.70 10.50
N LYS A 2 -2.32 10.58 11.46
CA LYS A 2 -2.99 11.70 12.19
C LYS A 2 -2.06 12.81 12.70
N ALA A 3 -1.02 12.46 13.45
CA ALA A 3 -0.14 13.45 14.11
C ALA A 3 0.76 14.26 13.14
N HIS A 4 1.04 13.74 11.93
CA HIS A 4 2.05 14.32 11.05
C HIS A 4 1.50 14.82 9.72
N PHE A 5 0.41 14.23 9.22
CA PHE A 5 -0.10 14.54 7.89
C PHE A 5 -1.46 15.22 7.92
N ALA A 6 -2.46 14.59 8.51
CA ALA A 6 -3.81 15.14 8.61
C ALA A 6 -4.65 14.27 9.54
N ASP A 7 -5.63 14.89 10.19
CA ASP A 7 -6.67 14.17 10.91
C ASP A 7 -7.84 13.85 9.97
N ALA A 8 -8.15 12.57 9.77
CA ALA A 8 -9.23 12.13 8.88
C ALA A 8 -10.64 12.59 9.34
N GLU A 9 -10.79 12.91 10.63
CA GLU A 9 -12.05 13.40 11.18
C GLU A 9 -12.33 14.86 10.82
N THR A 10 -11.27 15.69 10.74
CA THR A 10 -11.41 17.13 10.48
C THR A 10 -10.90 17.54 9.09
N MET A 11 -10.16 16.64 8.43
CA MET A 11 -9.37 16.91 7.22
C MET A 11 -8.45 18.13 7.31
N LYS A 12 -8.03 18.49 8.53
CA LYS A 12 -7.02 19.51 8.76
C LYS A 12 -5.65 18.98 8.30
N LEU A 13 -5.19 19.45 7.15
CA LEU A 13 -3.88 19.08 6.60
C LEU A 13 -2.74 19.80 7.34
N LEU A 14 -1.64 19.10 7.56
CA LEU A 14 -0.39 19.61 8.09
C LEU A 14 0.63 19.78 6.95
N PRO A 15 1.66 20.66 7.10
CA PRO A 15 2.62 20.92 6.03
C PRO A 15 3.34 19.68 5.47
N ALA A 16 3.55 18.65 6.29
CA ALA A 16 4.18 17.40 5.83
C ALA A 16 3.29 16.59 4.88
N HIS A 17 1.96 16.81 4.86
CA HIS A 17 1.04 16.16 3.91
C HIS A 17 1.47 16.40 2.47
N ALA A 18 1.87 17.64 2.14
CA ALA A 18 2.34 17.99 0.82
C ALA A 18 3.67 17.31 0.45
N LYS A 19 4.43 16.78 1.42
CA LYS A 19 5.78 16.25 1.22
C LYS A 19 5.84 14.76 0.93
N LEU A 20 4.88 13.96 1.43
CA LEU A 20 4.92 12.51 1.23
C LEU A 20 4.79 12.13 -0.25
N ALA A 21 5.73 11.35 -0.76
CA ALA A 21 5.72 10.86 -2.14
C ALA A 21 4.84 9.62 -2.31
N ALA A 22 5.02 8.62 -1.43
CA ALA A 22 4.26 7.38 -1.41
C ALA A 22 4.42 6.67 -0.05
N TYR A 23 3.49 5.77 0.25
CA TYR A 23 3.62 4.72 1.26
C TYR A 23 3.25 3.38 0.62
N PHE A 24 4.10 2.37 0.77
CA PHE A 24 3.88 1.02 0.26
C PHE A 24 3.89 0.03 1.42
N ASN A 25 2.90 -0.84 1.48
CA ASN A 25 2.72 -1.82 2.54
C ASN A 25 3.02 -3.24 2.04
N LEU A 26 3.65 -4.05 2.89
CA LEU A 26 3.88 -5.49 2.75
C LEU A 26 3.54 -6.15 4.08
N ASP A 27 2.41 -6.88 4.12
CA ASP A 27 1.86 -7.40 5.38
C ASP A 27 0.89 -8.58 5.10
N ASN A 28 1.22 -9.44 4.14
CA ASN A 28 0.38 -10.59 3.78
C ASN A 28 1.18 -11.89 3.70
N GLY A 29 2.29 -11.96 4.44
CA GLY A 29 3.16 -13.13 4.53
C GLY A 29 4.37 -13.07 3.61
N THR A 30 4.80 -14.23 3.14
CA THR A 30 6.14 -14.45 2.55
C THR A 30 6.10 -14.79 1.06
N GLY A 31 4.91 -14.88 0.46
CA GLY A 31 4.74 -15.19 -0.95
C GLY A 31 5.11 -14.03 -1.86
N ARG A 32 5.20 -14.32 -3.16
CA ARG A 32 5.62 -13.36 -4.19
C ARG A 32 4.71 -12.15 -4.28
N VAL A 33 5.29 -10.99 -4.56
CA VAL A 33 4.53 -9.83 -5.03
C VAL A 33 4.13 -10.07 -6.49
N ARG A 34 2.85 -9.94 -6.80
CA ARG A 34 2.30 -10.04 -8.16
C ARG A 34 1.89 -8.69 -8.75
N GLY A 35 1.80 -7.66 -7.91
CA GLY A 35 1.34 -6.34 -8.34
C GLY A 35 0.98 -5.42 -7.19
N ILE A 36 0.12 -4.42 -7.45
CA ILE A 36 -0.30 -3.41 -6.47
C ILE A 36 -1.78 -3.03 -6.59
N TRP A 37 -2.41 -2.79 -5.44
CA TRP A 37 -3.74 -2.18 -5.36
C TRP A 37 -3.61 -0.65 -5.35
N SER A 38 -4.17 0.03 -6.34
CA SER A 38 -4.08 1.50 -6.44
C SER A 38 -5.05 2.25 -5.54
N GLN A 39 -5.87 1.54 -4.73
CA GLN A 39 -6.86 2.13 -3.84
C GLN A 39 -7.82 3.10 -4.57
N GLY A 40 -8.25 2.74 -5.79
CA GLY A 40 -9.09 3.57 -6.65
C GLY A 40 -8.39 4.77 -7.31
N ASN A 41 -7.07 4.92 -7.12
CA ASN A 41 -6.30 5.97 -7.77
C ASN A 41 -5.93 5.58 -9.21
N LEU A 42 -6.88 5.81 -10.13
CA LEU A 42 -6.72 5.45 -11.54
C LEU A 42 -5.53 6.16 -12.22
N ALA A 43 -5.21 7.39 -11.79
CA ALA A 43 -4.08 8.14 -12.34
C ALA A 43 -2.73 7.52 -11.97
N ALA A 44 -2.60 6.97 -10.76
CA ALA A 44 -1.38 6.29 -10.33
C ALA A 44 -1.14 4.95 -11.07
N MET A 45 -2.19 4.32 -11.61
CA MET A 45 -2.05 3.01 -12.27
C MET A 45 -1.07 3.05 -13.44
N LYS A 46 -1.17 4.05 -14.31
CA LYS A 46 -0.24 4.24 -15.45
C LYS A 46 1.20 4.49 -15.01
N VAL A 47 1.41 4.98 -13.78
CA VAL A 47 2.76 5.14 -13.22
C VAL A 47 3.29 3.79 -12.77
N PHE A 48 2.48 3.00 -12.07
CA PHE A 48 2.85 1.65 -11.64
C PHE A 48 3.10 0.70 -12.80
N GLU A 49 2.29 0.75 -13.85
CA GLU A 49 2.51 -0.04 -15.07
C GLU A 49 3.92 0.22 -15.64
N ARG A 50 4.33 1.48 -15.75
CA ARG A 50 5.70 1.83 -16.20
C ARG A 50 6.77 1.38 -15.21
N TRP A 51 6.55 1.55 -13.92
CA TRP A 51 7.53 1.15 -12.89
C TRP A 51 7.69 -0.36 -12.79
N PHE A 52 6.68 -1.13 -13.21
CA PHE A 52 6.70 -2.58 -13.24
C PHE A 52 7.34 -3.17 -14.49
N GLU A 53 7.56 -2.41 -15.56
CA GLU A 53 8.26 -2.90 -16.77
C GLU A 53 9.55 -3.69 -16.47
N PRO A 54 10.51 -3.21 -15.65
CA PRO A 54 11.70 -3.98 -15.30
C PRO A 54 11.45 -5.19 -14.37
N LEU A 55 10.25 -5.32 -13.80
CA LEU A 55 9.87 -6.37 -12.85
C LEU A 55 8.99 -7.45 -13.48
N ARG A 56 8.64 -7.34 -14.77
CA ARG A 56 7.74 -8.27 -15.46
C ARG A 56 8.29 -9.70 -15.47
N ASP A 57 9.59 -9.86 -15.67
CA ASP A 57 10.28 -11.16 -15.64
C ASP A 57 10.26 -11.80 -14.24
N LEU A 58 10.06 -11.00 -13.19
CA LEU A 58 9.88 -11.47 -11.82
C LEU A 58 8.42 -11.83 -11.48
N GLY A 59 7.49 -11.62 -12.42
CA GLY A 59 6.06 -11.92 -12.27
C GLY A 59 5.23 -10.79 -11.63
N VAL A 60 5.78 -9.58 -11.54
CA VAL A 60 5.08 -8.39 -11.03
C VAL A 60 4.43 -7.65 -12.20
N THR A 61 3.14 -7.88 -12.41
CA THR A 61 2.44 -7.36 -13.61
C THR A 61 1.07 -6.76 -13.31
N LEU A 62 0.50 -7.02 -12.13
CA LEU A 62 -0.87 -6.64 -11.83
C LEU A 62 -0.95 -5.22 -11.29
N VAL A 63 -1.78 -4.39 -11.90
CA VAL A 63 -2.17 -3.10 -11.34
C VAL A 63 -3.68 -3.07 -11.30
N SER A 64 -4.27 -2.94 -10.11
CA SER A 64 -5.72 -3.04 -9.96
C SER A 64 -6.31 -1.83 -9.22
N PRO A 65 -7.47 -1.31 -9.66
CA PRO A 65 -8.13 -0.18 -9.00
C PRO A 65 -8.83 -0.57 -7.70
N ARG A 66 -8.94 -1.86 -7.38
CA ARG A 66 -9.62 -2.32 -6.17
C ARG A 66 -8.94 -1.74 -4.93
N SER A 67 -9.76 -1.37 -3.95
CA SER A 67 -9.30 -0.99 -2.62
C SER A 67 -9.28 -2.20 -1.70
N VAL A 68 -8.23 -2.30 -0.90
CA VAL A 68 -8.13 -3.21 0.23
C VAL A 68 -7.98 -2.42 1.52
N SER A 69 -8.32 -3.05 2.65
CA SER A 69 -8.30 -2.43 3.97
C SER A 69 -7.55 -3.33 4.98
N GLN A 70 -7.63 -3.00 6.27
CA GLN A 70 -7.05 -3.74 7.38
C GLN A 70 -5.52 -3.75 7.48
N THR A 71 -4.84 -2.90 6.70
CA THR A 71 -3.39 -2.67 6.80
C THR A 71 -3.07 -1.18 6.90
N ASP A 72 -1.84 -0.83 7.25
CA ASP A 72 -1.46 0.53 7.67
C ASP A 72 -1.62 1.62 6.60
N HIS A 73 -1.55 1.24 5.31
CA HIS A 73 -1.72 2.17 4.19
C HIS A 73 -3.08 2.87 4.20
N VAL A 74 -4.11 2.25 4.78
CA VAL A 74 -5.47 2.82 4.89
C VAL A 74 -5.44 4.17 5.61
N SER A 75 -4.59 4.32 6.63
CA SER A 75 -4.51 5.57 7.39
C SER A 75 -3.96 6.74 6.56
N PHE A 76 -3.17 6.46 5.52
CA PHE A 76 -2.67 7.44 4.57
C PHE A 76 -3.71 7.73 3.49
N ASP A 77 -4.30 6.68 2.91
CA ASP A 77 -5.32 6.81 1.87
C ASP A 77 -6.56 7.59 2.36
N ALA A 78 -6.94 7.39 3.63
CA ALA A 78 -8.06 8.09 4.28
C ALA A 78 -7.90 9.61 4.35
N VAL A 79 -6.68 10.13 4.19
CA VAL A 79 -6.40 11.57 4.14
C VAL A 79 -5.92 12.02 2.76
N GLY A 80 -6.18 11.23 1.72
CA GLY A 80 -5.83 11.53 0.33
C GLY A 80 -4.33 11.43 0.02
N LEU A 81 -3.55 10.77 0.89
CA LEU A 81 -2.14 10.49 0.61
C LEU A 81 -1.99 9.21 -0.22
N PRO A 82 -0.95 9.13 -1.08
CA PRO A 82 -0.66 7.96 -1.89
C PRO A 82 -0.16 6.78 -1.04
N GLY A 83 -1.09 6.03 -0.44
CA GLY A 83 -0.82 4.82 0.34
C GLY A 83 -1.37 3.57 -0.35
N PHE A 84 -0.53 2.56 -0.51
CA PHE A 84 -0.85 1.36 -1.30
C PHE A 84 -0.41 0.08 -0.61
N GLN A 85 -1.10 -1.01 -0.94
CA GLN A 85 -0.78 -2.37 -0.49
C GLN A 85 -0.40 -3.20 -1.72
N PHE A 86 0.69 -3.97 -1.63
CA PHE A 86 1.03 -4.89 -2.71
C PHE A 86 0.03 -6.04 -2.81
N ILE A 87 -0.19 -6.51 -4.04
CA ILE A 87 -0.85 -7.78 -4.32
C ILE A 87 0.20 -8.86 -4.05
N GLN A 88 0.04 -9.58 -2.96
CA GLN A 88 0.98 -10.61 -2.52
C GLN A 88 0.28 -11.97 -2.46
N GLU A 89 0.97 -13.01 -2.91
CA GLU A 89 0.52 -14.39 -2.72
C GLU A 89 0.48 -14.70 -1.23
N ARG A 90 -0.66 -15.21 -0.77
CA ARG A 90 -0.89 -15.43 0.66
C ARG A 90 -0.35 -16.76 1.15
N LEU A 91 -0.02 -17.71 0.26
CA LEU A 91 0.37 -19.07 0.64
C LEU A 91 -0.57 -19.63 1.72
N GLU A 92 -0.05 -19.99 2.89
CA GLU A 92 -0.83 -20.47 4.04
C GLU A 92 -1.16 -19.38 5.08
N TYR A 93 -0.90 -18.09 4.78
CA TYR A 93 -1.05 -16.96 5.70
C TYR A 93 -2.40 -16.98 6.41
N ASN A 94 -3.50 -17.00 5.63
CA ASN A 94 -4.85 -16.98 6.21
C ASN A 94 -5.26 -18.30 6.88
N SER A 95 -4.70 -19.43 6.43
CA SER A 95 -5.19 -20.75 6.82
C SER A 95 -4.44 -21.36 7.99
N ARG A 96 -3.18 -20.96 8.23
CA ARG A 96 -2.29 -21.65 9.18
C ARG A 96 -1.36 -20.74 9.96
N THR A 97 -0.70 -19.79 9.31
CA THR A 97 0.44 -19.11 9.95
C THR A 97 0.07 -17.81 10.64
N HIS A 98 -0.83 -17.00 10.09
CA HIS A 98 -1.13 -15.68 10.64
C HIS A 98 -1.65 -15.74 12.08
N HIS A 99 -0.94 -15.04 12.99
CA HIS A 99 -1.28 -14.95 14.42
C HIS A 99 -1.47 -16.31 15.09
N SER A 100 -0.69 -17.32 14.69
CA SER A 100 -0.72 -18.64 15.29
C SER A 100 0.66 -19.03 15.85
N ASN A 101 0.71 -20.14 16.59
CA ASN A 101 1.97 -20.73 17.02
C ASN A 101 2.76 -21.41 15.88
N MET A 102 2.21 -21.45 14.66
CA MET A 102 2.88 -21.89 13.44
C MET A 102 3.54 -20.72 12.68
N ASP A 103 3.45 -19.48 13.19
CA ASP A 103 4.15 -18.33 12.61
C ASP A 103 5.65 -18.37 12.95
N VAL A 104 6.37 -19.27 12.29
CA VAL A 104 7.79 -19.52 12.51
C VAL A 104 8.57 -19.40 11.22
N PHE A 105 9.88 -19.18 11.36
CA PHE A 105 10.80 -18.92 10.26
C PHE A 105 10.77 -20.00 9.16
N ASP A 106 10.49 -21.25 9.51
CA ASP A 106 10.45 -22.38 8.58
C ASP A 106 9.39 -22.24 7.46
N HIS A 107 8.37 -21.39 7.67
CA HIS A 107 7.36 -21.09 6.65
C HIS A 107 7.78 -19.95 5.68
N VAL A 108 8.95 -19.35 5.87
CA VAL A 108 9.48 -18.29 5.00
C VAL A 108 10.04 -18.88 3.71
N GLN A 109 9.49 -18.43 2.57
CA GLN A 109 9.95 -18.83 1.24
C GLN A 109 11.11 -17.91 0.80
N ARG A 110 12.35 -18.42 0.88
CA ARG A 110 13.56 -17.62 0.65
C ARG A 110 13.55 -16.90 -0.71
N ASP A 111 13.27 -17.61 -1.78
CA ASP A 111 13.35 -17.05 -3.13
C ASP A 111 12.24 -16.01 -3.38
N ASP A 112 11.07 -16.22 -2.79
CA ASP A 112 9.98 -15.24 -2.82
C ASP A 112 10.35 -13.98 -2.04
N MET A 113 11.00 -14.12 -0.87
CA MET A 113 11.48 -12.97 -0.10
C MET A 113 12.52 -12.14 -0.84
N ILE A 114 13.38 -12.77 -1.65
CA ILE A 114 14.31 -12.05 -2.53
C ILE A 114 13.52 -11.24 -3.58
N GLN A 115 12.50 -11.85 -4.19
CA GLN A 115 11.64 -11.17 -5.17
C GLN A 115 10.85 -10.01 -4.55
N VAL A 116 10.31 -10.20 -3.34
CA VAL A 116 9.60 -9.19 -2.56
C VAL A 116 10.53 -8.01 -2.25
N ALA A 117 11.73 -8.28 -1.73
CA ALA A 117 12.72 -7.25 -1.40
C ALA A 117 13.15 -6.46 -2.63
N THR A 118 13.40 -7.15 -3.76
CA THR A 118 13.74 -6.52 -5.04
C THR A 118 12.62 -5.59 -5.50
N THR A 119 11.37 -6.06 -5.45
CA THR A 119 10.19 -5.27 -5.85
C THR A 119 10.01 -4.04 -4.97
N ALA A 120 10.10 -4.20 -3.65
CA ALA A 120 9.99 -3.11 -2.70
C ALA A 120 11.09 -2.05 -2.90
N ALA A 121 12.33 -2.48 -3.10
CA ALA A 121 13.47 -1.59 -3.36
C ALA A 121 13.27 -0.78 -4.65
N VAL A 122 12.85 -1.44 -5.74
CA VAL A 122 12.57 -0.76 -7.01
C VAL A 122 11.43 0.25 -6.86
N MET A 123 10.34 -0.11 -6.19
CA MET A 123 9.21 0.81 -5.98
C MET A 123 9.57 2.00 -5.10
N ALA A 124 10.34 1.79 -4.04
CA ALA A 124 10.86 2.87 -3.20
C ALA A 124 11.80 3.79 -3.97
N TYR A 125 12.72 3.21 -4.77
CA TYR A 125 13.63 3.97 -5.61
C TYR A 125 12.89 4.82 -6.64
N GLN A 126 11.94 4.23 -7.37
CA GLN A 126 11.14 4.96 -8.36
C GLN A 126 10.35 6.10 -7.74
N ALA A 127 9.76 5.90 -6.55
CA ALA A 127 9.05 6.96 -5.83
C ALA A 127 9.97 8.07 -5.33
N ALA A 128 11.21 7.75 -4.96
CA ALA A 128 12.19 8.71 -4.47
C ALA A 128 12.87 9.52 -5.60
N MET A 129 13.07 8.90 -6.76
CA MET A 129 13.83 9.47 -7.88
C MET A 129 12.96 10.05 -8.99
N SER A 130 11.64 9.84 -8.95
CA SER A 130 10.72 10.44 -9.91
C SER A 130 10.71 11.97 -9.80
N ASN A 131 10.79 12.66 -10.94
CA ASN A 131 10.70 14.13 -11.01
C ASN A 131 9.35 14.66 -10.52
N GLU A 132 8.30 13.85 -10.66
CA GLU A 132 6.94 14.18 -10.22
C GLU A 132 6.49 13.21 -9.13
N LYS A 133 5.75 13.73 -8.15
CA LYS A 133 5.09 12.91 -7.13
C LYS A 133 3.99 12.06 -7.78
N LEU A 134 3.66 10.94 -7.15
CA LEU A 134 2.51 10.15 -7.58
C LEU A 134 1.24 11.02 -7.59
N PRO A 135 0.38 10.88 -8.61
CA PRO A 135 -0.93 11.51 -8.62
C PRO A 135 -1.70 11.19 -7.34
N ARG A 136 -2.41 12.17 -6.81
CA ARG A 136 -3.26 11.99 -5.62
C ARG A 136 -4.73 12.00 -6.03
N LYS A 137 -5.55 11.26 -5.30
CA LYS A 137 -7.01 11.38 -5.41
C LYS A 137 -7.46 12.75 -4.91
N ALA A 138 -8.69 13.13 -5.25
CA ALA A 138 -9.36 14.22 -4.55
C ALA A 138 -9.39 13.92 -3.03
N LEU A 139 -9.27 14.97 -2.22
CA LEU A 139 -9.32 14.81 -0.78
C LEU A 139 -10.66 14.20 -0.36
N PRO A 140 -10.67 13.16 0.49
CA PRO A 140 -11.91 12.63 1.04
C PRO A 140 -12.65 13.69 1.85
N ALA A 141 -13.97 13.55 1.94
CA ALA A 141 -14.74 14.31 2.91
C ALA A 141 -14.33 13.92 4.34
N ALA A 142 -14.39 14.89 5.26
CA ALA A 142 -14.18 14.65 6.68
C ALA A 142 -15.12 13.54 7.19
N ARG A 143 -14.56 12.54 7.86
CA ARG A 143 -15.35 11.40 8.35
C ARG A 143 -16.14 11.85 9.58
N LYS A 144 -17.45 12.09 9.42
CA LYS A 144 -18.35 12.27 10.58
C LYS A 144 -18.30 11.01 11.44
N ARG A 145 -18.20 11.16 12.77
CA ARG A 145 -18.29 10.02 13.70
C ARG A 145 -19.65 9.35 13.53
N SER A 146 -19.66 8.09 13.11
CA SER A 146 -20.82 7.22 13.26
C SER A 146 -20.96 6.89 14.75
N GLY A 147 -21.67 7.74 15.49
CA GLY A 147 -21.85 7.58 16.95
C GLY A 147 -22.63 8.69 17.66
N GLU A 148 -23.12 9.72 16.96
CA GLU A 148 -24.01 10.76 17.54
C GLU A 148 -25.48 10.63 17.08
N GLU A 149 -25.86 9.48 16.52
CA GLU A 149 -27.28 9.13 16.30
C GLU A 149 -27.59 7.84 17.07
N GLY A 150 -28.14 7.99 18.29
CA GLY A 150 -28.56 6.86 19.11
C GLY A 150 -28.84 7.16 20.59
N ASN A 151 -29.92 7.91 20.83
CA ASN A 151 -30.61 8.24 22.10
C ASN A 151 -30.01 9.34 23.00
#